data_AF-A0A7M5XNY9-F1
#
_entry.id   AF-A0A7M5XNY9-F1
#
_cell.length_a   1.000
_cell.length_b   1.000
_cell.length_c   1.000
_cell.angle_alpha   90.00
_cell.angle_beta   90.00
_cell.angle_gamma   90.00
#
_symmetry.space_group_name_H-M   'P 1'
#
loop_
_entity.id
_entity.type
_entity.pdbx_description
1 polymer ?
#
loop_
_entity_poly.entity_id
_entity_poly.type
_entity_poly.pdbx_seq_one_letter_code
_entity_poly.pdbx_strand_id
1 'polypeptide(L)'
;MGTLNNDPIQTLMEKLRSLKETGEVLACLSEKENHHTFLQWRLKELMTKQPDEKVVDCQTFDWILSDVEILEYLLCSGYVQNNRWVSVINILTSLINVDTLNIKTKAYNKRLAVAVALSFANEIKTLASNGKLAINHIHRYSTYKQWADQNDLFSVHARLSPWLLRFVVSSNAEAKELKWVRENVNSKSLSPDNIGEAAQTMVTLKNNGVKRPLTLPSLKSRGAAENKGISYFCVGMCQGFGIPACVIEQPGHSSFVWWRNGEWESGNVKDGIDMCDSTLEGQWSWNERADYHFLFDEANKVFDKYVTSEKIRWICEELENEIVHTQLLDHATMICPKNYLLSKKN
;
A
#
# COMPACT_ATOMS: atom_id res chain seq x y z
N MET A 1 -39.17 -28.63 7.70
CA MET A 1 -38.02 -28.75 6.78
C MET A 1 -37.59 -27.34 6.42
N GLY A 2 -36.65 -26.80 7.19
CA GLY A 2 -36.11 -25.45 6.99
C GLY A 2 -35.03 -25.49 5.93
N THR A 3 -35.11 -24.56 4.99
CA THR A 3 -34.21 -24.35 3.86
C THR A 3 -32.75 -24.28 4.29
N LEU A 4 -31.90 -25.11 3.70
CA LEU A 4 -30.44 -24.96 3.71
C LEU A 4 -30.11 -23.56 3.17
N ASN A 5 -29.70 -22.65 4.05
CA ASN A 5 -29.09 -21.39 3.66
C ASN A 5 -27.72 -21.74 3.05
N ASN A 6 -27.66 -21.94 1.74
CA ASN A 6 -26.38 -22.13 1.04
C ASN A 6 -25.67 -20.77 0.99
N ASP A 7 -24.71 -20.55 1.89
CA ASP A 7 -23.77 -19.43 1.78
C ASP A 7 -23.01 -19.58 0.43
N PRO A 8 -23.11 -18.61 -0.50
CA PRO A 8 -22.43 -18.67 -1.79
C PRO A 8 -20.91 -18.86 -1.66
N ILE A 9 -20.31 -18.29 -0.60
CA ILE A 9 -18.88 -18.44 -0.32
C ILE A 9 -18.56 -19.89 0.01
N GLN A 10 -19.32 -20.50 0.92
CA GLN A 10 -19.11 -21.89 1.32
C GLN A 10 -19.31 -22.82 0.11
N THR A 11 -20.36 -22.60 -0.68
CA THR A 11 -20.67 -23.38 -1.88
C THR A 11 -19.53 -23.31 -2.89
N LEU A 12 -18.99 -22.12 -3.16
CA LEU A 12 -17.86 -21.94 -4.07
C LEU A 12 -16.59 -22.64 -3.56
N MET A 13 -16.27 -22.49 -2.28
CA MET A 13 -15.06 -23.08 -1.71
C MET A 13 -15.12 -24.60 -1.67
N GLU A 14 -16.28 -25.19 -1.36
CA GLU A 14 -16.50 -26.64 -1.44
C GLU A 14 -16.36 -27.15 -2.88
N LYS A 15 -16.93 -26.43 -3.86
CA LYS A 15 -16.74 -26.73 -5.28
C LYS A 15 -15.26 -26.72 -5.63
N LEU A 16 -14.54 -25.63 -5.36
CA LEU A 16 -13.12 -25.48 -5.71
C LEU A 16 -12.23 -26.57 -5.09
N ARG A 17 -12.44 -26.92 -3.80
CA ARG A 17 -11.69 -27.99 -3.11
C ARG A 17 -11.97 -29.38 -3.67
N SER A 18 -13.14 -29.58 -4.29
CA SER A 18 -13.51 -30.87 -4.89
C SER A 18 -12.87 -31.10 -6.27
N LEU A 19 -12.51 -30.03 -6.99
CA LEU A 19 -11.94 -30.12 -8.34
C LEU A 19 -10.58 -30.83 -8.33
N LYS A 20 -10.34 -31.66 -9.34
CA LYS A 20 -9.14 -32.51 -9.42
C LYS A 20 -8.23 -32.17 -10.59
N GLU A 21 -8.66 -31.29 -11.49
CA GLU A 21 -7.87 -30.85 -12.63
C GLU A 21 -7.62 -29.34 -12.59
N THR A 22 -6.40 -28.93 -12.93
CA THR A 22 -6.00 -27.52 -13.01
C THR A 22 -6.90 -26.71 -13.94
N GLY A 23 -7.29 -27.27 -15.09
CA GLY A 23 -8.19 -26.60 -16.04
C GLY A 23 -9.56 -26.27 -15.46
N GLU A 24 -10.12 -27.16 -14.65
CA GLU A 24 -11.41 -26.94 -13.98
C GLU A 24 -11.32 -25.80 -12.95
N VAL A 25 -10.25 -25.79 -12.15
CA VAL A 25 -10.03 -24.73 -11.14
C VAL A 25 -9.92 -23.36 -11.82
N LEU A 26 -9.12 -23.27 -12.88
CA LEU A 26 -8.93 -22.03 -13.63
C LEU A 26 -10.21 -21.55 -14.31
N ALA A 27 -10.98 -22.46 -14.92
CA ALA A 27 -12.28 -22.14 -15.52
C ALA A 27 -13.25 -21.62 -14.46
N CYS A 28 -13.32 -22.30 -13.31
CA CYS A 28 -14.18 -21.90 -12.18
C CYS A 28 -13.84 -20.49 -11.67
N LEU A 29 -12.55 -20.18 -11.46
CA LEU A 29 -12.09 -18.87 -10.98
C LEU A 29 -12.22 -17.73 -12.00
N SER A 30 -12.39 -18.07 -13.29
CA SER A 30 -12.54 -17.10 -14.37
C SER A 30 -13.99 -16.64 -14.56
N GLU A 31 -14.96 -17.38 -14.02
CA GLU A 31 -16.36 -16.97 -14.01
C GLU A 31 -16.54 -15.70 -13.16
N LYS A 32 -17.22 -14.69 -13.70
CA LYS A 32 -17.35 -13.36 -13.07
C LYS A 32 -17.96 -13.43 -11.66
N GLU A 33 -18.97 -14.26 -11.47
CA GLU A 33 -19.64 -14.43 -10.16
C GLU A 33 -18.68 -15.09 -9.16
N ASN A 34 -18.00 -16.17 -9.57
CA ASN A 34 -17.03 -16.85 -8.73
C ASN A 34 -15.83 -15.96 -8.39
N HIS A 35 -15.37 -15.12 -9.32
CA HIS A 35 -14.33 -14.12 -9.05
C HIS A 35 -14.70 -13.22 -7.87
N HIS A 36 -15.90 -12.64 -7.92
CA HIS A 36 -16.38 -11.76 -6.86
C HIS A 36 -16.52 -12.51 -5.53
N THR A 37 -17.20 -13.65 -5.53
CA THR A 37 -17.39 -14.48 -4.34
C THR A 37 -16.06 -14.95 -3.73
N PHE A 38 -15.08 -15.27 -4.56
CA PHE A 38 -13.74 -15.67 -4.10
C PHE A 38 -12.98 -14.52 -3.43
N LEU A 39 -13.08 -13.30 -3.95
CA LEU A 39 -12.50 -12.12 -3.30
C LEU A 39 -13.17 -11.83 -1.95
N GLN A 40 -14.50 -11.97 -1.87
CA GLN A 40 -15.23 -11.84 -0.60
C GLN A 40 -14.77 -12.89 0.42
N TRP A 41 -14.60 -14.14 -0.02
CA TRP A 41 -14.05 -15.21 0.82
C TRP A 41 -12.67 -14.84 1.37
N ARG A 42 -11.74 -14.43 0.50
CA ARG A 42 -10.37 -14.12 0.91
C ARG A 42 -10.32 -12.99 1.93
N LEU A 43 -11.09 -11.91 1.72
CA LEU A 43 -11.15 -10.83 2.70
C LEU A 43 -11.69 -11.32 4.06
N LYS A 44 -12.77 -12.12 4.05
CA LYS A 44 -13.32 -12.69 5.29
C LYS A 44 -12.33 -13.62 5.99
N GLU A 45 -11.64 -14.49 5.26
CA GLU A 45 -10.59 -15.38 5.79
C GLU A 45 -9.45 -14.59 6.44
N LEU A 46 -9.00 -13.51 5.82
CA LEU A 46 -7.97 -12.65 6.39
C LEU A 46 -8.41 -11.96 7.69
N MET A 47 -9.71 -11.67 7.82
CA MET A 47 -10.29 -11.07 9.03
C MET A 47 -10.50 -12.08 10.18
N THR A 48 -10.69 -13.38 9.91
CA THR A 48 -10.88 -14.37 10.98
C THR A 48 -9.65 -14.54 11.87
N LYS A 49 -8.48 -14.17 11.37
CA LYS A 49 -7.20 -14.15 12.11
C LYS A 49 -7.13 -13.06 13.20
N GLN A 50 -8.15 -12.22 13.33
CA GLN A 50 -8.32 -11.23 14.41
C GLN A 50 -9.70 -11.40 15.09
N PRO A 51 -9.93 -12.50 15.83
CA PRO A 51 -11.26 -12.83 16.37
C PRO A 51 -11.78 -11.81 17.39
N ASP A 52 -10.89 -11.04 18.02
CA ASP A 52 -11.24 -10.05 19.05
C ASP A 52 -11.62 -8.67 18.46
N GLU A 53 -11.25 -8.37 17.21
CA GLU A 53 -11.65 -7.13 16.53
C GLU A 53 -12.99 -7.31 15.82
N LYS A 54 -13.83 -6.28 15.82
CA LYS A 54 -15.14 -6.30 15.15
C LYS A 54 -15.25 -5.17 14.14
N VAL A 55 -15.94 -5.47 13.05
CA VAL A 55 -16.39 -4.44 12.09
C VAL A 55 -17.44 -3.58 12.77
N VAL A 56 -17.24 -2.27 12.74
CA VAL A 56 -18.08 -1.31 13.49
C VAL A 56 -19.38 -0.98 12.76
N ASP A 57 -19.38 -1.00 11.42
CA ASP A 57 -20.54 -0.68 10.59
C ASP A 57 -20.70 -1.73 9.47
N CYS A 58 -21.67 -2.62 9.70
CA CYS A 58 -21.96 -3.75 8.83
C CYS A 58 -22.55 -3.33 7.48
N GLN A 59 -23.32 -2.24 7.41
CA GLN A 59 -23.95 -1.81 6.17
C GLN A 59 -22.89 -1.30 5.17
N THR A 60 -21.93 -0.51 5.66
CA THR A 60 -20.81 -0.06 4.82
C THR A 60 -19.90 -1.22 4.46
N PHE A 61 -19.73 -2.19 5.35
CA PHE A 61 -18.99 -3.41 5.05
C PHE A 61 -19.66 -4.27 3.97
N ASP A 62 -20.98 -4.45 4.00
CA ASP A 62 -21.73 -5.14 2.95
C ASP A 62 -21.55 -4.44 1.60
N TRP A 63 -21.50 -3.10 1.60
CA TRP A 63 -21.18 -2.34 0.40
C TRP A 63 -19.75 -2.59 -0.09
N ILE A 64 -18.75 -2.60 0.81
CA ILE A 64 -17.36 -2.96 0.47
C ILE A 64 -17.31 -4.36 -0.16
N LEU A 65 -18.01 -5.33 0.42
CA LEU A 65 -18.11 -6.69 -0.12
C LEU A 65 -18.80 -6.74 -1.47
N SER A 66 -19.65 -5.76 -1.82
CA SER A 66 -20.33 -5.70 -3.12
C SER A 66 -19.48 -5.06 -4.24
N ASP A 67 -18.45 -4.29 -3.91
CA ASP A 67 -17.61 -3.56 -4.88
C ASP A 67 -16.34 -4.34 -5.22
N VAL A 68 -16.36 -5.03 -6.37
CA VAL A 68 -15.25 -5.89 -6.84
C VAL A 68 -13.93 -5.11 -6.93
N GLU A 69 -13.96 -3.87 -7.41
CA GLU A 69 -12.75 -3.05 -7.59
C GLU A 69 -12.13 -2.69 -6.23
N ILE A 70 -12.95 -2.39 -5.21
CA ILE A 70 -12.44 -2.20 -3.84
C ILE A 70 -11.81 -3.49 -3.30
N LEU A 71 -12.43 -4.64 -3.53
CA LEU A 71 -11.88 -5.92 -3.07
C LEU A 71 -10.53 -6.22 -3.73
N GLU A 72 -10.41 -6.00 -5.05
CA GLU A 72 -9.15 -6.14 -5.77
C GLU A 72 -8.10 -5.16 -5.23
N TYR A 73 -8.44 -3.89 -5.04
CA TYR A 73 -7.50 -2.92 -4.48
C TYR A 73 -7.07 -3.29 -3.06
N LEU A 74 -7.99 -3.71 -2.19
CA LEU A 74 -7.67 -4.12 -0.81
C LEU A 74 -6.72 -5.31 -0.79
N LEU A 75 -7.03 -6.35 -1.56
CA LEU A 75 -6.31 -7.62 -1.52
C LEU A 75 -5.03 -7.65 -2.35
N CYS A 76 -4.92 -6.78 -3.35
CA CYS A 76 -3.80 -6.75 -4.32
C CYS A 76 -2.97 -5.46 -4.28
N SER A 77 -3.11 -4.62 -3.25
CA SER A 77 -2.25 -3.43 -3.06
C SER A 77 -1.29 -3.57 -1.88
N GLY A 78 -0.81 -4.80 -1.67
CA GLY A 78 0.16 -5.18 -0.65
C GLY A 78 -0.52 -5.59 0.66
N TYR A 79 0.17 -6.43 1.43
CA TYR A 79 -0.28 -6.93 2.73
C TYR A 79 -0.35 -5.84 3.81
N VAL A 80 -1.11 -6.19 4.85
CA VAL A 80 -1.33 -5.38 6.04
C VAL A 80 -0.46 -5.95 7.16
N GLN A 81 0.41 -5.13 7.73
CA GLN A 81 1.29 -5.55 8.82
C GLN A 81 0.47 -6.05 10.02
N ASN A 82 0.96 -7.12 10.66
CA ASN A 82 0.27 -7.84 11.75
C ASN A 82 -1.13 -8.35 11.36
N ASN A 83 -1.36 -8.52 10.05
CA ASN A 83 -2.62 -8.99 9.48
C ASN A 83 -3.85 -8.18 9.93
N ARG A 84 -3.71 -6.87 10.15
CA ARG A 84 -4.75 -5.97 10.72
C ARG A 84 -5.91 -5.60 9.78
N TRP A 85 -6.48 -6.59 9.09
CA TRP A 85 -7.58 -6.41 8.14
C TRP A 85 -8.88 -5.85 8.73
N VAL A 86 -9.29 -6.24 9.95
CA VAL A 86 -10.47 -5.63 10.59
C VAL A 86 -10.27 -4.13 10.81
N SER A 87 -9.08 -3.72 11.27
CA SER A 87 -8.69 -2.31 11.36
C SER A 87 -8.72 -1.59 9.99
N VAL A 88 -8.22 -2.22 8.91
CA VAL A 88 -8.33 -1.66 7.54
C VAL A 88 -9.78 -1.39 7.16
N ILE A 89 -10.67 -2.36 7.37
CA ILE A 89 -12.10 -2.22 7.04
C ILE A 89 -12.74 -1.10 7.86
N ASN A 90 -12.46 -1.02 9.15
CA ASN A 90 -12.97 0.05 10.00
C ASN A 90 -12.49 1.44 9.56
N ILE A 91 -11.22 1.56 9.14
CA ILE A 91 -10.69 2.81 8.60
C ILE A 91 -11.37 3.15 7.27
N LEU A 92 -11.47 2.20 6.33
CA LEU A 92 -12.12 2.43 5.05
C LEU A 92 -13.59 2.83 5.23
N THR A 93 -14.31 2.18 6.12
CA THR A 93 -15.68 2.53 6.49
C THR A 93 -15.78 3.96 7.02
N SER A 94 -14.86 4.36 7.91
CA SER A 94 -14.84 5.75 8.41
C SER A 94 -14.61 6.78 7.30
N LEU A 95 -13.79 6.45 6.29
CA LEU A 95 -13.57 7.31 5.12
C LEU A 95 -14.80 7.37 4.22
N ILE A 96 -15.44 6.21 3.93
CA ILE A 96 -16.68 6.14 3.15
C ILE A 96 -17.79 6.93 3.82
N ASN A 97 -17.90 6.89 5.14
CA ASN A 97 -18.93 7.63 5.88
C ASN A 97 -18.71 9.15 5.82
N VAL A 98 -17.47 9.61 5.70
CA VAL A 98 -17.14 11.04 5.58
C VAL A 98 -17.23 11.54 4.12
N ASP A 99 -16.94 10.69 3.13
CA ASP A 99 -16.88 11.09 1.72
C ASP A 99 -17.55 10.08 0.77
N THR A 100 -18.78 9.69 1.10
CA THR A 100 -19.51 8.61 0.43
C THR A 100 -19.61 8.83 -1.07
N LEU A 101 -20.09 10.00 -1.50
CA LEU A 101 -20.34 10.25 -2.92
C LEU A 101 -19.06 10.14 -3.74
N ASN A 102 -17.96 10.77 -3.31
CA ASN A 102 -16.74 10.75 -4.11
C ASN A 102 -16.07 9.38 -4.09
N ILE A 103 -16.01 8.69 -2.95
CA ILE A 103 -15.39 7.36 -2.87
C ILE A 103 -16.17 6.33 -3.71
N LYS A 104 -17.50 6.40 -3.72
CA LYS A 104 -18.33 5.47 -4.50
C LYS A 104 -18.34 5.74 -6.00
N THR A 105 -18.05 6.98 -6.44
CA THR A 105 -18.23 7.37 -7.86
C THR A 105 -16.96 7.79 -8.58
N LYS A 106 -15.89 8.18 -7.86
CA LYS A 106 -14.64 8.67 -8.47
C LYS A 106 -13.50 7.68 -8.23
N ALA A 107 -12.93 7.17 -9.33
CA ALA A 107 -11.87 6.18 -9.29
C ALA A 107 -10.63 6.63 -8.47
N TYR A 108 -10.22 7.90 -8.59
CA TYR A 108 -9.10 8.43 -7.80
C TYR A 108 -9.40 8.41 -6.29
N ASN A 109 -10.57 8.90 -5.88
CA ASN A 109 -10.97 8.92 -4.47
C ASN A 109 -11.09 7.52 -3.88
N LYS A 110 -11.54 6.54 -4.66
CA LYS A 110 -11.56 5.13 -4.28
C LYS A 110 -10.14 4.60 -4.04
N ARG A 111 -9.21 4.78 -5.00
CA ARG A 111 -7.81 4.37 -4.85
C ARG A 111 -7.13 5.03 -3.63
N LEU A 112 -7.35 6.33 -3.44
CA LEU A 112 -6.80 7.07 -2.30
C LEU A 112 -7.36 6.55 -0.97
N ALA A 113 -8.67 6.29 -0.88
CA ALA A 113 -9.28 5.77 0.34
C ALA A 113 -8.74 4.39 0.71
N VAL A 114 -8.58 3.49 -0.27
CA VAL A 114 -7.98 2.17 -0.04
C VAL A 114 -6.52 2.29 0.41
N ALA A 115 -5.72 3.14 -0.25
CA ALA A 115 -4.33 3.35 0.15
C ALA A 115 -4.21 3.88 1.59
N VAL A 116 -5.05 4.85 1.98
CA VAL A 116 -5.10 5.35 3.36
C VAL A 116 -5.52 4.25 4.32
N ALA A 117 -6.55 3.46 4.01
CA ALA A 117 -7.00 2.37 4.87
C ALA A 117 -5.91 1.32 5.12
N LEU A 118 -5.21 0.91 4.06
CA LEU A 118 -4.11 -0.05 4.16
C LEU A 118 -2.91 0.50 4.94
N SER A 119 -2.52 1.76 4.70
CA SER A 119 -1.37 2.39 5.37
C SER A 119 -1.63 2.70 6.85
N PHE A 120 -2.86 3.08 7.22
CA PHE A 120 -3.20 3.48 8.59
C PHE A 120 -3.72 2.34 9.47
N ALA A 121 -3.77 1.10 8.95
CA ALA A 121 -4.06 -0.08 9.75
C ALA A 121 -3.14 -0.21 10.98
N ASN A 122 -1.90 0.26 10.82
CA ASN A 122 -1.03 0.62 11.93
C ASN A 122 -0.93 2.14 12.03
N GLU A 123 -0.93 2.64 13.24
CA GLU A 123 -0.92 4.08 13.50
C GLU A 123 0.36 4.71 12.97
N ILE A 124 0.22 5.69 12.08
CA ILE A 124 1.35 6.47 11.58
C ILE A 124 1.60 7.62 12.53
N LYS A 125 2.77 7.62 13.16
CA LYS A 125 3.15 8.64 14.16
C LYS A 125 4.01 9.72 13.53
N THR A 126 3.79 10.97 13.95
CA THR A 126 4.58 12.09 13.44
C THR A 126 5.95 12.18 14.09
N LEU A 127 6.98 12.45 13.29
CA LEU A 127 8.33 12.72 13.80
C LEU A 127 8.45 14.11 14.43
N ALA A 128 7.50 15.02 14.13
CA ALA A 128 7.40 16.35 14.73
C ALA A 128 7.12 16.30 16.24
N SER A 129 6.56 15.19 16.73
CA SER A 129 6.28 14.96 18.15
C SER A 129 7.12 13.82 18.72
N ASN A 130 8.26 13.49 18.11
CA ASN A 130 9.11 12.35 18.46
C ASN A 130 8.38 10.99 18.41
N GLY A 131 7.37 10.85 17.55
CA GLY A 131 6.56 9.63 17.45
C GLY A 131 5.53 9.48 18.57
N LYS A 132 5.19 10.55 19.31
CA LYS A 132 4.17 10.51 20.38
C LYS A 132 2.73 10.71 19.88
N LEU A 133 2.54 11.42 18.78
CA LEU A 133 1.21 11.77 18.26
C LEU A 133 0.95 11.03 16.96
N ALA A 134 -0.29 10.56 16.83
CA ALA A 134 -0.81 9.93 15.65
C ALA A 134 -1.23 10.94 14.59
N ILE A 135 -0.99 10.62 13.33
CA ILE A 135 -1.59 11.33 12.21
C ILE A 135 -3.00 10.79 12.00
N ASN A 136 -3.97 11.69 11.84
CA ASN A 136 -5.36 11.32 11.61
C ASN A 136 -5.57 10.91 10.13
N HIS A 137 -6.13 9.72 9.90
CA HIS A 137 -6.35 9.17 8.56
C HIS A 137 -7.41 9.93 7.75
N ILE A 138 -8.48 10.42 8.38
CA ILE A 138 -9.53 11.22 7.73
C ILE A 138 -8.95 12.54 7.25
N HIS A 139 -8.14 13.19 8.10
CA HIS A 139 -7.44 14.42 7.73
C HIS A 139 -6.42 14.17 6.62
N ARG A 140 -5.68 13.06 6.67
CA ARG A 140 -4.74 12.65 5.61
C ARG A 140 -5.45 12.46 4.26
N TYR A 141 -6.55 11.72 4.24
CA TYR A 141 -7.36 11.49 3.06
C TYR A 141 -7.88 12.80 2.47
N SER A 142 -8.57 13.61 3.28
CA SER A 142 -9.15 14.88 2.84
C SER A 142 -8.09 15.87 2.35
N THR A 143 -6.91 15.88 2.97
CA THR A 143 -5.78 16.72 2.55
C THR A 143 -5.29 16.37 1.15
N TYR A 144 -4.97 15.10 0.88
CA TYR A 144 -4.49 14.70 -0.45
C TYR A 144 -5.58 14.81 -1.52
N LYS A 145 -6.83 14.50 -1.18
CA LYS A 145 -7.98 14.75 -2.06
C LYS A 145 -8.06 16.22 -2.46
N GLN A 146 -8.02 17.13 -1.48
CA GLN A 146 -8.09 18.56 -1.73
C GLN A 146 -6.93 19.04 -2.61
N TRP A 147 -5.71 18.59 -2.34
CA TRP A 147 -4.54 18.96 -3.14
C TRP A 147 -4.61 18.44 -4.57
N ALA A 148 -5.17 17.24 -4.78
CA ALA A 148 -5.43 16.73 -6.12
C ALA A 148 -6.48 17.57 -6.86
N ASP A 149 -7.60 17.90 -6.21
CA ASP A 149 -8.67 18.73 -6.79
C ASP A 149 -8.16 20.15 -7.14
N GLN A 150 -7.18 20.66 -6.39
CA GLN A 150 -6.56 21.97 -6.59
C GLN A 150 -5.38 21.98 -7.57
N ASN A 151 -4.97 20.81 -8.10
CA ASN A 151 -3.75 20.63 -8.89
C ASN A 151 -2.46 21.06 -8.15
N ASP A 152 -2.43 20.93 -6.82
CA ASP A 152 -1.26 21.21 -5.98
C ASP A 152 -0.21 20.07 -6.03
N LEU A 153 -0.59 18.91 -6.55
CA LEU A 153 0.26 17.72 -6.68
C LEU A 153 0.75 17.56 -8.12
N PHE A 154 1.86 16.86 -8.31
CA PHE A 154 2.30 16.55 -9.67
C PHE A 154 1.27 15.66 -10.38
N SER A 155 1.12 15.87 -11.70
CA SER A 155 0.08 15.22 -12.52
C SER A 155 0.12 13.69 -12.49
N VAL A 156 1.28 13.10 -12.23
CA VAL A 156 1.41 11.65 -12.10
C VAL A 156 0.64 11.09 -10.90
N HIS A 157 0.43 11.89 -9.84
CA HIS A 157 -0.27 11.49 -8.64
C HIS A 157 -1.68 10.93 -8.91
N ALA A 158 -2.43 11.56 -9.81
CA ALA A 158 -3.80 11.15 -10.13
C ALA A 158 -3.91 9.74 -10.73
N ARG A 159 -2.81 9.23 -11.29
CA ARG A 159 -2.72 7.94 -11.99
C ARG A 159 -2.08 6.84 -11.14
N LEU A 160 -1.64 7.14 -9.93
CA LEU A 160 -1.01 6.16 -9.05
C LEU A 160 -2.01 5.06 -8.67
N SER A 161 -1.51 3.82 -8.61
CA SER A 161 -2.23 2.68 -8.03
C SER A 161 -2.37 2.85 -6.52
N PRO A 162 -3.30 2.13 -5.85
CA PRO A 162 -3.36 2.17 -4.40
C PRO A 162 -2.03 1.74 -3.75
N TRP A 163 -1.31 0.78 -4.34
CA TRP A 163 0.05 0.40 -3.92
C TRP A 163 0.99 1.62 -3.85
N LEU A 164 1.16 2.35 -4.95
CA LEU A 164 2.04 3.52 -5.00
C LEU A 164 1.53 4.66 -4.12
N LEU A 165 0.22 4.83 -4.00
CA LEU A 165 -0.37 5.83 -3.11
C LEU A 165 -0.06 5.55 -1.62
N ARG A 166 0.16 4.29 -1.21
CA ARG A 166 0.58 3.99 0.16
C ARG A 166 1.86 4.73 0.51
N PHE A 167 2.86 4.72 -0.37
CA PHE A 167 4.14 5.44 -0.24
C PHE A 167 4.01 6.97 -0.30
N VAL A 168 2.82 7.50 -0.59
CA VAL A 168 2.51 8.93 -0.52
C VAL A 168 1.82 9.27 0.80
N VAL A 169 0.78 8.51 1.14
CA VAL A 169 -0.07 8.79 2.31
C VAL A 169 0.56 8.34 3.62
N SER A 170 1.55 7.45 3.58
CA SER A 170 2.25 6.95 4.77
C SER A 170 3.30 7.90 5.34
N SER A 171 3.27 9.17 4.96
CA SER A 171 4.22 10.17 5.43
C SER A 171 4.14 10.37 6.96
N ASN A 172 5.28 10.38 7.64
CA ASN A 172 5.36 10.81 9.05
C ASN A 172 5.33 12.35 9.21
N ALA A 173 5.35 13.11 8.11
CA ALA A 173 5.21 14.57 8.15
C ALA A 173 3.73 14.97 8.24
N GLU A 174 3.43 15.97 9.08
CA GLU A 174 2.08 16.51 9.19
C GLU A 174 1.66 17.27 7.92
N ALA A 175 0.34 17.44 7.71
CA ALA A 175 -0.19 18.16 6.55
C ALA A 175 0.40 19.58 6.38
N LYS A 176 0.65 20.29 7.50
CA LYS A 176 1.26 21.62 7.50
C LYS A 176 2.71 21.61 6.99
N GLU A 177 3.46 20.55 7.27
CA GLU A 177 4.85 20.42 6.82
C GLU A 177 4.92 20.09 5.33
N LEU A 178 4.07 19.18 4.88
CA LEU A 178 3.94 18.84 3.47
C LEU A 178 3.44 20.02 2.63
N LYS A 179 2.53 20.84 3.19
CA LYS A 179 2.13 22.12 2.58
C LYS A 179 3.29 23.11 2.53
N TRP A 180 4.04 23.25 3.63
CA TRP A 180 5.21 24.11 3.69
C TRP A 180 6.23 23.79 2.59
N VAL A 181 6.45 22.51 2.29
CA VAL A 181 7.33 22.06 1.20
C VAL A 181 6.95 22.71 -0.14
N ARG A 182 5.66 22.67 -0.50
CA ARG A 182 5.19 23.23 -1.77
C ARG A 182 5.27 24.76 -1.82
N GLU A 183 5.12 25.41 -0.67
CA GLU A 183 5.15 26.88 -0.57
C GLU A 183 6.59 27.45 -0.50
N ASN A 184 7.55 26.69 0.01
CA ASN A 184 8.88 27.21 0.38
C ASN A 184 10.04 26.62 -0.42
N VAL A 185 9.76 25.66 -1.29
CA VAL A 185 10.74 25.12 -2.23
C VAL A 185 10.33 25.52 -3.64
N ASN A 186 11.27 26.03 -4.44
CA ASN A 186 11.00 26.56 -5.78
C ASN A 186 10.40 25.50 -6.70
N SER A 187 9.07 25.45 -6.74
CA SER A 187 8.31 24.45 -7.49
C SER A 187 8.48 24.57 -9.01
N LYS A 188 8.90 25.73 -9.52
CA LYS A 188 9.04 25.98 -10.97
C LYS A 188 10.16 25.18 -11.63
N SER A 189 11.16 24.76 -10.86
CA SER A 189 12.25 23.89 -11.33
C SER A 189 12.07 22.44 -10.92
N LEU A 190 11.05 22.13 -10.11
CA LEU A 190 10.78 20.79 -9.63
C LEU A 190 9.81 20.07 -10.55
N SER A 191 10.08 18.80 -10.73
CA SER A 191 9.29 17.86 -11.51
C SER A 191 9.31 16.50 -10.81
N PRO A 192 8.42 15.57 -11.19
CA PRO A 192 8.54 14.18 -10.75
C PRO A 192 9.93 13.59 -10.98
N ASP A 193 10.62 14.05 -12.02
CA ASP A 193 11.93 13.53 -12.43
C ASP A 193 13.08 13.92 -11.50
N ASN A 194 13.06 15.13 -10.96
CA ASN A 194 14.24 15.67 -10.27
C ASN A 194 13.99 15.97 -8.79
N ILE A 195 12.79 15.71 -8.26
CA ILE A 195 12.44 16.10 -6.89
C ILE A 195 13.30 15.41 -5.83
N GLY A 196 13.61 14.13 -5.99
CA GLY A 196 14.45 13.39 -5.03
C GLY A 196 15.88 13.93 -4.99
N GLU A 197 16.51 14.09 -6.16
CA GLU A 197 17.84 14.68 -6.32
C GLU A 197 17.89 16.11 -5.77
N ALA A 198 16.90 16.94 -6.14
CA ALA A 198 16.81 18.32 -5.68
C ALA A 198 16.68 18.39 -4.16
N ALA A 199 15.82 17.55 -3.55
CA ALA A 199 15.64 17.51 -2.10
C ALA A 199 16.93 17.16 -1.35
N GLN A 200 17.75 16.25 -1.89
CA GLN A 200 19.03 15.87 -1.28
C GLN A 200 20.01 17.04 -1.19
N THR A 201 20.02 17.94 -2.18
CA THR A 201 20.88 19.14 -2.14
C THR A 201 20.42 20.20 -1.14
N MET A 202 19.21 20.08 -0.61
CA MET A 202 18.59 21.11 0.24
C MET A 202 18.89 20.97 1.72
N VAL A 203 19.38 19.81 2.17
CA VAL A 203 19.71 19.53 3.58
C VAL A 203 21.10 18.91 3.68
N THR A 204 21.89 19.37 4.63
CA THR A 204 23.24 18.84 4.90
C THR A 204 23.31 18.21 6.28
N LEU A 205 24.21 17.24 6.45
CA LEU A 205 24.62 16.76 7.77
C LEU A 205 25.36 17.86 8.52
N LYS A 206 25.06 18.01 9.81
CA LYS A 206 25.77 18.92 10.72
C LYS A 206 25.93 18.26 12.09
N ASN A 207 27.10 18.38 12.71
CA ASN A 207 27.38 17.81 14.04
C ASN A 207 26.39 18.30 15.12
N ASN A 208 25.92 19.54 15.00
CA ASN A 208 24.91 20.16 15.87
C ASN A 208 23.53 20.27 15.18
N GLY A 209 23.25 19.40 14.21
CA GLY A 209 22.01 19.37 13.46
C GLY A 209 20.80 18.95 14.31
N VAL A 210 19.63 18.94 13.70
CA VAL A 210 18.40 18.53 14.39
C VAL A 210 18.45 17.03 14.65
N LYS A 211 18.43 16.65 15.93
CA LYS A 211 18.26 15.25 16.36
C LYS A 211 16.79 14.87 16.42
N ARG A 212 16.00 15.64 17.18
CA ARG A 212 14.54 15.51 17.37
C ARG A 212 13.97 16.80 18.00
N PRO A 213 12.69 17.15 17.82
CA PRO A 213 11.76 16.60 16.81
C PRO A 213 12.18 16.95 15.39
N LEU A 214 11.88 16.03 14.45
CA LEU A 214 12.22 16.19 13.04
C LEU A 214 11.03 16.81 12.33
N THR A 215 11.16 18.09 11.98
CA THR A 215 10.24 18.75 11.06
C THR A 215 10.93 19.15 9.77
N LEU A 216 10.23 19.11 8.64
CA LEU A 216 10.81 19.48 7.34
C LEU A 216 11.40 20.90 7.35
N PRO A 217 10.73 21.94 7.91
CA PRO A 217 11.32 23.27 8.01
C PRO A 217 12.56 23.34 8.92
N SER A 218 12.57 22.57 10.02
CA SER A 218 13.72 22.53 10.93
C SER A 218 14.93 21.89 10.28
N LEU A 219 14.73 20.82 9.52
CA LEU A 219 15.80 20.14 8.81
C LEU A 219 16.40 21.03 7.72
N LYS A 220 15.55 21.76 6.98
CA LYS A 220 16.01 22.74 5.99
C LYS A 220 16.86 23.85 6.61
N SER A 221 16.42 24.42 7.72
CA SER A 221 17.08 25.58 8.35
C SER A 221 18.34 25.20 9.12
N ARG A 222 18.30 24.11 9.89
CA ARG A 222 19.35 23.74 10.84
C ARG A 222 20.21 22.56 10.40
N GLY A 223 19.85 21.87 9.32
CA GLY A 223 20.51 20.63 8.89
C GLY A 223 20.11 19.43 9.75
N ALA A 224 20.48 18.24 9.28
CA ALA A 224 20.24 16.99 9.97
C ALA A 224 21.44 16.59 10.83
N ALA A 225 21.20 16.03 12.02
CA ALA A 225 22.29 15.45 12.82
C ALA A 225 22.77 14.09 12.28
N GLU A 226 21.88 13.37 11.58
CA GLU A 226 22.06 11.98 11.16
C GLU A 226 21.46 11.79 9.75
N ASN A 227 21.92 10.77 9.01
CA ASN A 227 21.42 10.46 7.66
C ASN A 227 19.90 10.23 7.63
N LYS A 228 19.34 9.66 8.70
CA LYS A 228 17.89 9.50 8.86
C LYS A 228 17.12 10.81 8.72
N GLY A 229 17.69 11.93 9.21
CA GLY A 229 17.08 13.26 9.06
C GLY A 229 17.10 13.76 7.62
N ILE A 230 18.13 13.42 6.84
CA ILE A 230 18.19 13.73 5.41
C ILE A 230 17.17 12.90 4.64
N SER A 231 17.16 11.58 4.84
CA SER A 231 16.22 10.68 4.16
C SER A 231 14.77 11.04 4.47
N TYR A 232 14.45 11.36 5.73
CA TYR A 232 13.12 11.85 6.10
C TYR A 232 12.76 13.16 5.38
N PHE A 233 13.71 14.10 5.27
CA PHE A 233 13.48 15.33 4.53
C PHE A 233 13.17 15.05 3.04
N CYS A 234 13.98 14.21 2.39
CA CYS A 234 13.80 13.87 0.98
C CYS A 234 12.47 13.15 0.71
N VAL A 235 12.09 12.22 1.59
CA VAL A 235 10.81 11.50 1.51
C VAL A 235 9.64 12.47 1.71
N GLY A 236 9.70 13.34 2.73
CA GLY A 236 8.67 14.35 2.96
C GLY A 236 8.55 15.36 1.82
N MET A 237 9.67 15.69 1.16
CA MET A 237 9.69 16.50 -0.06
C MET A 237 8.90 15.83 -1.19
N CYS A 238 9.22 14.57 -1.51
CA CYS A 238 8.55 13.81 -2.56
C CYS A 238 7.04 13.67 -2.28
N GLN A 239 6.70 13.23 -1.06
CA GLN A 239 5.32 13.01 -0.64
C GLN A 239 4.51 14.32 -0.62
N GLY A 240 5.14 15.45 -0.29
CA GLY A 240 4.53 16.78 -0.34
C GLY A 240 4.02 17.17 -1.72
N PHE A 241 4.65 16.67 -2.79
CA PHE A 241 4.21 16.86 -4.18
C PHE A 241 3.46 15.65 -4.75
N GLY A 242 3.13 14.66 -3.90
CA GLY A 242 2.34 13.48 -4.28
C GLY A 242 3.16 12.39 -4.96
N ILE A 243 4.49 12.39 -4.81
CA ILE A 243 5.39 11.37 -5.36
C ILE A 243 5.63 10.26 -4.33
N PRO A 244 5.46 8.97 -4.71
CA PRO A 244 5.79 7.83 -3.86
C PRO A 244 7.25 7.89 -3.41
N ALA A 245 7.49 7.79 -2.11
CA ALA A 245 8.85 7.73 -1.56
C ALA A 245 8.86 7.07 -0.18
N CYS A 246 9.99 6.48 0.19
CA CYS A 246 10.19 5.95 1.54
C CYS A 246 11.64 5.95 1.98
N VAL A 247 11.81 5.83 3.30
CA VAL A 247 13.12 5.63 3.92
C VAL A 247 13.42 4.14 3.91
N ILE A 248 14.65 3.82 3.50
CA ILE A 248 15.21 2.47 3.56
C ILE A 248 16.41 2.51 4.51
N GLU A 249 16.55 1.49 5.36
CA GLU A 249 17.64 1.38 6.32
C GLU A 249 18.69 0.42 5.80
N GLN A 250 19.94 0.80 6.03
CA GLN A 250 21.14 0.02 5.77
C GLN A 250 21.85 -0.19 7.11
N PRO A 251 22.71 -1.21 7.24
CA PRO A 251 23.54 -1.36 8.42
C PRO A 251 24.32 -0.07 8.75
N GLY A 252 23.92 0.64 9.81
CA GLY A 252 24.55 1.88 10.27
C GLY A 252 24.27 3.13 9.40
N HIS A 253 23.31 3.09 8.47
CA HIS A 253 23.00 4.20 7.57
C HIS A 253 21.52 4.22 7.17
N SER A 254 20.98 5.39 6.82
CA SER A 254 19.62 5.50 6.29
C SER A 254 19.67 6.20 4.94
N SER A 255 18.92 5.67 4.00
CA SER A 255 18.81 6.15 2.61
C SER A 255 17.34 6.37 2.28
N PHE A 256 17.05 6.81 1.07
CA PHE A 256 15.68 6.93 0.61
C PHE A 256 15.55 6.48 -0.83
N VAL A 257 14.34 6.09 -1.19
CA VAL A 257 13.95 5.80 -2.55
C VAL A 257 12.72 6.62 -2.92
N TRP A 258 12.61 7.00 -4.18
CA TRP A 258 11.45 7.70 -4.70
C TRP A 258 11.08 7.18 -6.08
N TRP A 259 9.81 7.29 -6.42
CA TRP A 259 9.31 6.84 -7.70
C TRP A 259 9.44 7.96 -8.74
N ARG A 260 10.14 7.67 -9.83
CA ARG A 260 10.46 8.54 -10.95
C ARG A 260 9.93 7.91 -12.23
N ASN A 261 8.86 8.46 -12.79
CA ASN A 261 8.35 8.09 -14.11
C ASN A 261 8.21 6.59 -14.40
N GLY A 262 7.76 5.80 -13.43
CA GLY A 262 7.58 4.36 -13.59
C GLY A 262 8.66 3.49 -12.98
N GLU A 263 9.73 4.09 -12.45
CA GLU A 263 10.85 3.36 -11.86
C GLU A 263 11.17 3.90 -10.47
N TRP A 264 11.76 3.06 -9.62
CA TRP A 264 12.23 3.47 -8.31
C TRP A 264 13.70 3.88 -8.40
N GLU A 265 13.97 5.11 -7.98
CA GLU A 265 15.31 5.66 -7.87
C GLU A 265 15.75 5.69 -6.42
N SER A 266 17.06 5.64 -6.21
CA SER A 266 17.64 5.65 -4.88
C SER A 266 18.55 6.85 -4.66
N GLY A 267 18.45 7.42 -3.47
CA GLY A 267 19.25 8.55 -3.05
C GLY A 267 20.05 8.20 -1.81
N ASN A 268 21.34 8.55 -1.83
CA ASN A 268 22.25 8.37 -0.70
C ASN A 268 22.52 6.90 -0.28
N VAL A 269 22.26 5.91 -1.14
CA VAL A 269 22.50 4.48 -0.88
C VAL A 269 24.00 4.17 -0.86
N LYS A 270 24.45 3.40 0.16
CA LYS A 270 25.86 3.00 0.30
C LYS A 270 26.17 1.58 -0.16
N ASP A 271 25.40 0.60 0.31
CA ASP A 271 25.72 -0.83 0.19
C ASP A 271 24.76 -1.61 -0.73
N GLY A 272 24.17 -0.94 -1.73
CA GLY A 272 23.14 -1.53 -2.61
C GLY A 272 21.74 -1.63 -1.96
N ILE A 273 20.69 -1.72 -2.77
CA ILE A 273 19.29 -1.75 -2.27
C ILE A 273 18.90 -3.15 -1.78
N ASP A 274 19.54 -4.20 -2.29
CA ASP A 274 19.34 -5.60 -1.89
C ASP A 274 19.79 -5.89 -0.44
N MET A 275 20.57 -4.98 0.15
CA MET A 275 21.00 -5.01 1.54
C MET A 275 20.17 -4.09 2.45
N CYS A 276 19.09 -3.50 1.92
CA CYS A 276 18.26 -2.56 2.65
C CYS A 276 16.98 -3.20 3.19
N ASP A 277 16.65 -2.85 4.43
CA ASP A 277 15.33 -3.09 4.99
C ASP A 277 14.45 -1.87 4.76
N SER A 278 13.16 -2.11 4.52
CA SER A 278 12.17 -1.03 4.44
C SER A 278 11.68 -0.66 5.83
N THR A 279 11.63 0.64 6.12
CA THR A 279 11.11 1.14 7.41
C THR A 279 9.62 1.39 7.42
N LEU A 280 8.90 1.04 6.35
CA LEU A 280 7.50 1.36 6.23
C LEU A 280 6.64 0.47 7.13
N GLU A 281 6.54 0.88 8.40
CA GLU A 281 5.46 0.50 9.29
C GLU A 281 4.13 0.69 8.54
N GLY A 282 3.33 -0.37 8.45
CA GLY A 282 2.05 -0.36 7.75
C GLY A 282 2.09 -0.68 6.25
N GLN A 283 3.24 -0.99 5.65
CA GLN A 283 3.32 -1.49 4.26
C GLN A 283 4.06 -2.81 4.20
N TRP A 284 3.30 -3.89 4.34
CA TRP A 284 3.87 -5.23 4.23
C TRP A 284 3.72 -5.68 2.79
N SER A 285 4.82 -5.95 2.10
CA SER A 285 4.76 -6.79 0.90
C SER A 285 5.95 -7.72 1.00
N TRP A 286 5.68 -9.01 1.06
CA TRP A 286 6.64 -10.00 0.61
C TRP A 286 7.96 -10.06 1.39
N ASN A 287 7.93 -9.88 2.72
CA ASN A 287 9.11 -9.78 3.63
C ASN A 287 9.70 -8.36 3.67
N GLU A 288 10.33 -7.95 4.78
CA GLU A 288 10.71 -6.55 5.08
C GLU A 288 11.85 -5.97 4.22
N ARG A 289 12.28 -6.70 3.18
CA ARG A 289 13.37 -6.25 2.30
C ARG A 289 12.87 -5.23 1.28
N ALA A 290 13.67 -4.18 1.07
CA ALA A 290 13.30 -3.08 0.20
C ALA A 290 13.16 -3.50 -1.29
N ASP A 291 13.96 -4.47 -1.74
CA ASP A 291 13.96 -4.97 -3.12
C ASP A 291 12.64 -5.64 -3.53
N TYR A 292 11.93 -6.25 -2.58
CA TYR A 292 10.63 -6.87 -2.83
C TYR A 292 9.51 -5.85 -3.11
N HIS A 293 9.62 -4.62 -2.61
CA HIS A 293 8.69 -3.56 -2.98
C HIS A 293 8.75 -3.24 -4.47
N PHE A 294 9.94 -3.30 -5.07
CA PHE A 294 10.11 -3.01 -6.50
C PHE A 294 9.58 -4.14 -7.36
N LEU A 295 9.79 -5.39 -6.94
CA LEU A 295 9.22 -6.55 -7.63
C LEU A 295 7.69 -6.55 -7.55
N PHE A 296 7.12 -6.13 -6.41
CA PHE A 296 5.69 -5.93 -6.26
C PHE A 296 5.17 -4.82 -7.18
N ASP A 297 5.87 -3.69 -7.28
CA ASP A 297 5.50 -2.60 -8.19
C ASP A 297 5.53 -3.05 -9.66
N GLU A 298 6.56 -3.81 -10.07
CA GLU A 298 6.63 -4.41 -11.40
C GLU A 298 5.45 -5.36 -11.69
N ALA A 299 5.03 -6.15 -10.70
CA ALA A 299 3.82 -6.97 -10.83
C ALA A 299 2.56 -6.10 -10.96
N ASN A 300 2.47 -5.01 -10.19
CA ASN A 300 1.33 -4.09 -10.20
C ASN A 300 1.20 -3.27 -11.48
N LYS A 301 2.28 -3.09 -12.27
CA LYS A 301 2.21 -2.49 -13.62
C LYS A 301 1.25 -3.24 -14.56
N VAL A 302 1.03 -4.54 -14.32
CA VAL A 302 0.06 -5.39 -15.03
C VAL A 302 -1.04 -5.88 -14.10
N PHE A 303 -1.72 -4.94 -13.43
CA PHE A 303 -2.64 -5.21 -12.32
C PHE A 303 -3.63 -6.38 -12.55
N ASP A 304 -4.31 -6.44 -13.69
CA ASP A 304 -5.28 -7.54 -13.96
C ASP A 304 -4.61 -8.93 -13.99
N LYS A 305 -3.40 -9.00 -14.54
CA LYS A 305 -2.58 -10.23 -14.52
C LYS A 305 -2.11 -10.54 -13.11
N TYR A 306 -1.74 -9.52 -12.33
CA TYR A 306 -1.35 -9.67 -10.95
C TYR A 306 -2.50 -10.21 -10.08
N VAL A 307 -3.70 -9.61 -10.17
CA VAL A 307 -4.92 -10.08 -9.49
C VAL A 307 -5.22 -11.53 -9.86
N THR A 308 -5.14 -11.87 -11.15
CA THR A 308 -5.39 -13.25 -11.60
C THR A 308 -4.37 -14.23 -11.02
N SER A 309 -3.08 -13.86 -11.06
CA SER A 309 -1.98 -14.65 -10.49
C SER A 309 -2.14 -14.83 -8.97
N GLU A 310 -2.48 -13.79 -8.21
CA GLU A 310 -2.73 -13.85 -6.77
C GLU A 310 -3.89 -14.77 -6.41
N LYS A 311 -5.02 -14.67 -7.12
CA LYS A 311 -6.17 -15.57 -6.86
C LYS A 311 -5.79 -17.03 -7.02
N ILE A 312 -5.02 -17.36 -8.06
CA ILE A 312 -4.54 -18.72 -8.30
C ILE A 312 -3.63 -19.16 -7.15
N ARG A 313 -2.72 -18.29 -6.69
CA ARG A 313 -1.86 -18.57 -5.53
C ARG A 313 -2.67 -18.79 -4.24
N TRP A 314 -3.70 -17.99 -3.99
CA TRP A 314 -4.55 -18.16 -2.80
C TRP A 314 -5.35 -19.46 -2.84
N ILE A 315 -5.89 -19.87 -4.00
CA ILE A 315 -6.59 -21.17 -4.05
C ILE A 315 -5.62 -22.34 -3.88
N CYS A 316 -4.36 -22.22 -4.32
CA CYS A 316 -3.36 -23.27 -4.08
C CYS A 316 -3.21 -23.57 -2.58
N GLU A 317 -3.30 -22.57 -1.70
CA GLU A 317 -3.22 -22.75 -0.24
C GLU A 317 -4.34 -23.68 0.31
N GLU A 318 -5.44 -23.82 -0.43
CA GLU A 318 -6.63 -24.57 -0.03
C GLU A 318 -6.71 -25.98 -0.66
N LEU A 319 -5.82 -26.32 -1.59
CA LEU A 319 -5.87 -27.58 -2.33
C LEU A 319 -4.89 -28.60 -1.75
N GLU A 320 -5.39 -29.81 -1.51
CA GLU A 320 -4.57 -30.93 -1.00
C GLU A 320 -3.79 -31.66 -2.10
N ASN A 321 -4.22 -31.56 -3.37
CA ASN A 321 -3.58 -32.26 -4.49
C ASN A 321 -2.29 -31.54 -4.92
N GLU A 322 -1.14 -32.13 -4.60
CA GLU A 322 0.19 -31.57 -4.88
C GLU A 322 0.49 -31.35 -6.38
N ILE A 323 -0.05 -32.21 -7.27
CA ILE A 323 0.15 -32.09 -8.72
C ILE A 323 -0.60 -30.85 -9.21
N VAL A 324 -1.88 -30.73 -8.85
CA VAL A 324 -2.72 -29.58 -9.22
C VAL A 324 -2.13 -28.29 -8.63
N HIS A 325 -1.70 -28.34 -7.37
CA HIS A 325 -1.04 -27.22 -6.70
C HIS A 325 0.17 -26.72 -7.48
N THR A 326 1.08 -27.62 -7.87
CA THR A 326 2.29 -27.25 -8.62
C THR A 326 1.94 -26.65 -9.99
N GLN A 327 1.03 -27.28 -10.73
CA GLN A 327 0.58 -26.80 -12.03
C GLN A 327 -0.09 -25.42 -11.96
N LEU A 328 -0.87 -25.15 -10.91
CA LEU A 328 -1.49 -23.85 -10.68
C LEU A 328 -0.45 -22.78 -10.35
N LEU A 329 0.56 -23.08 -9.52
CA LEU A 329 1.65 -22.14 -9.23
C LEU A 329 2.49 -21.82 -10.48
N ASP A 330 2.77 -22.82 -11.32
CA ASP A 330 3.42 -22.60 -12.62
C ASP A 330 2.57 -21.70 -13.50
N HIS A 331 1.26 -21.95 -13.58
CA HIS A 331 0.33 -21.11 -14.33
C HIS A 331 0.26 -19.67 -13.81
N ALA A 332 0.17 -19.48 -12.49
CA ALA A 332 0.19 -18.17 -11.85
C ALA A 332 1.48 -17.40 -12.18
N THR A 333 2.61 -18.11 -12.21
CA THR A 333 3.92 -17.54 -12.55
C THR A 333 3.99 -17.16 -14.04
N MET A 334 3.43 -17.97 -14.94
CA MET A 334 3.34 -17.62 -16.37
C MET A 334 2.48 -16.36 -16.62
N ILE A 335 1.38 -16.20 -15.88
CA ILE A 335 0.51 -15.02 -15.99
C ILE A 335 1.22 -13.75 -15.53
N CYS A 336 1.86 -13.80 -14.36
CA CYS A 336 2.57 -12.66 -13.78
C CYS A 336 3.92 -13.12 -13.22
N PRO A 337 4.98 -13.14 -14.05
CA PRO A 337 6.30 -13.66 -13.63
C PRO A 337 6.94 -12.88 -12.48
N LYS A 338 6.57 -11.60 -12.33
CA LYS A 338 7.04 -10.74 -11.23
C LYS A 338 6.30 -10.97 -9.92
N ASN A 339 5.19 -11.72 -9.96
CA ASN A 339 4.55 -12.27 -8.78
C ASN A 339 5.14 -13.65 -8.47
N TYR A 340 6.34 -13.70 -7.91
CA TYR A 340 7.13 -14.94 -7.84
C TYR A 340 7.20 -15.56 -6.44
N LEU A 341 6.45 -15.06 -5.46
CA LEU A 341 6.56 -15.60 -4.10
C LEU A 341 6.04 -17.03 -4.01
N LEU A 342 6.94 -17.90 -3.55
CA LEU A 342 6.66 -19.21 -3.04
C LEU A 342 5.83 -19.05 -1.76
N SER A 343 4.64 -19.64 -1.72
CA SER A 343 3.89 -19.85 -0.49
C SER A 343 4.81 -20.58 0.50
N LYS A 344 5.39 -19.87 1.47
CA LYS A 344 5.93 -20.55 2.64
C LYS A 344 4.73 -21.02 3.46
N LYS A 345 4.41 -22.31 3.35
CA LYS A 345 3.89 -23.05 4.51
C LYS A 345 4.96 -22.93 5.58
N ASN A 346 4.75 -22.04 6.55
CA ASN A 346 5.38 -22.14 7.86
C ASN A 346 4.39 -22.88 8.77
#